data_AF-A0A2L0CYA8-F1
#
_entry.id   AF-A0A2L0CYA8-F1
#
_cell.length_a   1.000
_cell.length_b   1.000
_cell.length_c   1.000
_cell.angle_alpha   90.00
_cell.angle_beta   90.00
_cell.angle_gamma   90.00
#
_symmetry.space_group_name_H-M   'P 1'
#
loop_
_entity.id
_entity.type
_entity.pdbx_description
1 polymer ?
#
loop_
_entity_poly.entity_id
_entity_poly.type
_entity_poly.pdbx_seq_one_letter_code
_entity_poly.pdbx_strand_id
1 'polypeptide(L)'
;VTNPPIDPFREKVVMSLQCPIGPEDNILEPSPKQVHRLWLKQPVISIADLDVLAQNNHRSWSSHVIDGTFPASEGAIGYLKKLQSICDEANEASQKNQIIIISDRKGGKDRVPISSLVALGSIHHHLIETRSRMKVALVVETAEAREVHHICVLLGYGADAICPYLALELASSLRDQGVLDTSLSDEAIYQNYAQAMQTGISK
;
A
#
# COMPACT_ATOMS: atom_id res chain seq x y z
N VAL A 1 -26.45 17.71 -15.02
CA VAL A 1 -25.18 16.95 -15.10
C VAL A 1 -24.10 17.84 -14.52
N THR A 2 -23.41 17.39 -13.48
CA THR A 2 -22.56 18.25 -12.63
C THR A 2 -21.12 18.41 -13.17
N ASN A 3 -20.58 17.40 -13.83
CA ASN A 3 -19.20 17.37 -14.35
C ASN A 3 -19.03 16.24 -15.40
N PRO A 4 -18.33 16.48 -16.53
CA PRO A 4 -18.06 15.45 -17.54
C PRO A 4 -16.89 14.53 -17.15
N PRO A 5 -16.86 13.25 -17.56
CA PRO A 5 -15.71 12.37 -17.40
C PRO A 5 -14.57 12.73 -18.38
N ILE A 6 -13.34 12.36 -18.03
CA ILE A 6 -12.13 12.51 -18.86
C ILE A 6 -11.89 11.22 -19.66
N ASP A 7 -11.40 11.32 -20.90
CA ASP A 7 -11.00 10.14 -21.68
C ASP A 7 -9.57 9.67 -21.30
N PRO A 8 -9.41 8.49 -20.69
CA PRO A 8 -8.12 8.04 -20.15
C PRO A 8 -7.09 7.66 -21.21
N PHE A 9 -7.50 7.50 -22.47
CA PHE A 9 -6.61 7.17 -23.57
C PHE A 9 -6.25 8.40 -24.38
N ARG A 10 -7.25 9.22 -24.73
CA ARG A 10 -7.05 10.42 -25.55
C ARG A 10 -6.49 11.59 -24.77
N GLU A 11 -6.82 11.69 -23.48
CA GLU A 11 -6.40 12.78 -22.59
C GLU A 11 -5.38 12.30 -21.55
N LYS A 12 -4.66 11.20 -21.81
CA LYS A 12 -3.65 10.64 -20.89
C LYS A 12 -2.60 11.66 -20.44
N VAL A 13 -2.28 12.64 -21.28
CA VAL A 13 -1.26 13.68 -20.99
C VAL A 13 -1.62 14.58 -19.80
N VAL A 14 -2.91 14.71 -19.46
CA VAL A 14 -3.36 15.51 -18.31
C VAL A 14 -3.56 14.67 -17.04
N MET A 15 -3.28 13.36 -17.10
CA MET A 15 -3.44 12.43 -15.99
C MET A 15 -2.08 12.01 -15.43
N SER A 16 -2.02 11.76 -14.11
CA SER A 16 -0.82 11.25 -13.45
C SER A 16 -1.20 10.32 -12.31
N LEU A 17 -0.40 9.26 -12.12
CA LEU A 17 -0.45 8.37 -10.95
C LEU A 17 0.82 8.49 -10.10
N GLN A 18 1.59 9.56 -10.26
CA GLN A 18 2.78 9.78 -9.44
C GLN A 18 2.36 10.01 -7.99
N CYS A 19 3.00 9.27 -7.08
CA CYS A 19 2.67 9.27 -5.65
C CYS A 19 3.90 9.77 -4.87
N PRO A 20 3.92 11.03 -4.42
CA PRO A 20 4.88 11.44 -3.41
C PRO A 20 4.47 10.83 -2.06
N ILE A 21 5.33 10.01 -1.47
CA ILE A 21 5.05 9.31 -0.20
C ILE A 21 6.00 9.77 0.91
N GLY A 22 5.51 9.69 2.14
CA GLY A 22 6.23 10.09 3.35
C GLY A 22 5.73 11.40 3.95
N PRO A 23 6.37 11.88 5.03
CA PRO A 23 5.94 13.02 5.82
C PRO A 23 5.79 14.30 5.01
N GLU A 24 4.74 15.04 5.32
CA GLU A 24 4.45 16.37 4.79
C GLU A 24 4.84 17.43 5.83
N ASP A 25 5.58 18.45 5.38
CA ASP A 25 5.96 19.59 6.22
C ASP A 25 4.93 20.73 6.07
N ASN A 26 5.06 21.77 6.90
CA ASN A 26 4.16 22.91 6.91
C ASN A 26 4.03 23.55 5.51
N ILE A 27 2.82 23.53 4.95
CA ILE A 27 2.52 24.10 3.62
C ILE A 27 2.53 25.63 3.60
N LEU A 28 2.41 26.28 4.76
CA LEU A 28 2.37 27.75 4.88
C LEU A 28 3.77 28.38 4.85
N GLU A 29 4.81 27.58 5.07
CA GLU A 29 6.20 28.03 5.12
C GLU A 29 7.01 27.36 4.00
N PRO A 30 7.44 28.12 2.97
CA PRO A 30 8.27 27.58 1.91
C PRO A 30 9.59 27.02 2.49
N SER A 31 9.81 25.72 2.30
CA SER A 31 10.96 25.01 2.88
C SER A 31 11.43 23.87 1.98
N PRO A 32 12.76 23.64 1.83
CA PRO A 32 13.28 22.48 1.12
C PRO A 32 12.80 21.13 1.69
N LYS A 33 12.38 21.11 2.95
CA LYS A 33 11.82 19.91 3.58
C LYS A 33 10.54 19.42 2.90
N GLN A 34 9.78 20.30 2.24
CA GLN A 34 8.56 19.93 1.51
C GLN A 34 8.84 18.97 0.34
N VAL A 35 10.06 18.99 -0.22
CA VAL A 35 10.47 18.06 -1.29
C VAL A 35 11.19 16.82 -0.75
N HIS A 36 11.27 16.64 0.57
CA HIS A 36 11.90 15.46 1.18
C HIS A 36 11.02 14.20 1.13
N ARG A 37 10.25 14.00 0.05
CA ARG A 37 9.36 12.84 -0.14
C ARG A 37 10.01 11.79 -1.02
N LEU A 38 9.60 10.52 -0.87
CA LEU A 38 9.95 9.47 -1.82
C LEU A 38 8.98 9.55 -3.00
N TRP A 39 9.51 9.59 -4.23
CA TRP A 39 8.69 9.80 -5.42
C TRP A 39 8.44 8.49 -6.15
N LEU A 40 7.25 7.93 -5.99
CA LEU A 40 6.83 6.76 -6.74
C LEU A 40 6.21 7.18 -8.08
N LYS A 41 6.52 6.45 -9.14
CA LYS A 41 5.94 6.69 -10.47
C LYS A 41 4.48 6.25 -10.57
N GLN A 42 4.09 5.32 -9.71
CA GLN A 42 2.77 4.71 -9.63
C GLN A 42 2.55 4.15 -8.21
N PRO A 43 1.31 3.87 -7.81
CA PRO A 43 1.01 3.35 -6.48
C PRO A 43 1.34 1.87 -6.27
N VAL A 44 1.40 1.08 -7.34
CA VAL A 44 1.70 -0.36 -7.25
C VAL A 44 3.22 -0.57 -7.22
N ILE A 45 3.70 -1.27 -6.21
CA ILE A 45 5.13 -1.53 -6.00
C ILE A 45 5.44 -3.04 -6.05
N SER A 46 6.66 -3.39 -6.42
CA SER A 46 7.12 -4.79 -6.42
C SER A 46 7.41 -5.29 -5.00
N ILE A 47 7.63 -6.60 -4.87
CA ILE A 47 8.07 -7.20 -3.60
C ILE A 47 9.46 -6.68 -3.21
N ALA A 48 10.36 -6.54 -4.18
CA ALA A 48 11.69 -5.99 -3.96
C ALA A 48 11.63 -4.51 -3.52
N ASP A 49 10.75 -3.71 -4.11
CA ASP A 49 10.54 -2.32 -3.68
C ASP A 49 10.03 -2.25 -2.23
N LEU A 50 9.13 -3.17 -1.84
CA LEU A 50 8.64 -3.25 -0.47
C LEU A 50 9.77 -3.58 0.52
N ASP A 51 10.64 -4.53 0.19
CA ASP A 51 11.79 -4.88 1.03
C ASP A 51 12.75 -3.68 1.21
N VAL A 52 12.96 -2.90 0.14
CA VAL A 52 13.73 -1.65 0.19
C VAL A 52 13.07 -0.63 1.11
N LEU A 53 11.74 -0.48 1.06
CA LEU A 53 11.00 0.41 1.96
C LEU A 53 11.04 -0.07 3.42
N ALA A 54 10.96 -1.38 3.65
CA ALA A 54 11.02 -1.98 4.97
C ALA A 54 12.40 -1.76 5.62
N GLN A 55 13.48 -1.86 4.84
CA GLN A 55 14.85 -1.67 5.31
C GLN A 55 15.38 -0.25 5.07
N ASN A 56 14.50 0.70 4.73
CA ASN A 56 14.89 2.04 4.38
C ASN A 56 15.62 2.72 5.55
N ASN A 57 16.78 3.33 5.25
CA ASN A 57 17.53 4.20 6.15
C ASN A 57 17.91 5.53 5.47
N HIS A 58 17.21 5.87 4.37
CA HIS A 58 17.41 7.12 3.68
C HIS A 58 16.87 8.27 4.54
N ARG A 59 17.68 9.33 4.75
CA ARG A 59 17.29 10.53 5.52
C ARG A 59 16.82 10.26 6.95
N SER A 60 17.38 9.22 7.59
CA SER A 60 16.99 8.77 8.93
C SER A 60 15.52 8.35 9.03
N TRP A 61 14.89 8.01 7.90
CA TRP A 61 13.56 7.42 7.92
C TRP A 61 13.65 5.99 8.39
N SER A 62 12.67 5.60 9.18
CA SER A 62 12.46 4.19 9.54
C SER A 62 11.06 3.74 9.14
N SER A 63 10.94 2.43 8.97
CA SER A 63 9.67 1.77 8.71
C SER A 63 9.24 0.95 9.92
N HIS A 64 7.93 0.78 10.08
CA HIS A 64 7.35 -0.15 11.06
C HIS A 64 6.33 -1.05 10.37
N VAL A 65 6.47 -2.37 10.54
CA VAL A 65 5.56 -3.36 9.96
C VAL A 65 4.52 -3.76 11.00
N ILE A 66 3.26 -3.42 10.72
CA ILE A 66 2.11 -3.83 11.52
C ILE A 66 1.57 -5.13 10.94
N ASP A 67 1.52 -6.14 11.79
CA ASP A 67 0.88 -7.41 11.48
C ASP A 67 -0.64 -7.25 11.52
N GLY A 68 -1.30 -7.36 10.37
CA GLY A 68 -2.75 -7.30 10.19
C GLY A 68 -3.48 -8.62 10.47
N THR A 69 -2.84 -9.60 11.11
CA THR A 69 -3.42 -10.92 11.39
C THR A 69 -3.71 -11.15 12.87
N PHE A 70 -4.70 -11.99 13.19
CA PHE A 70 -5.05 -12.36 14.57
C PHE A 70 -5.22 -13.89 14.72
N PRO A 71 -5.08 -14.45 15.94
CA PRO A 71 -5.21 -15.89 16.16
C PRO A 71 -6.62 -16.40 15.84
N ALA A 72 -6.71 -17.49 15.07
CA ALA A 72 -7.99 -18.10 14.70
C ALA A 72 -8.81 -18.56 15.92
N SER A 73 -8.13 -18.92 17.02
CA SER A 73 -8.75 -19.34 18.28
C SER A 73 -9.59 -18.26 18.97
N GLU A 74 -9.36 -16.98 18.66
CA GLU A 74 -10.08 -15.86 19.27
C GLU A 74 -11.42 -15.53 18.58
N GLY A 75 -11.67 -16.11 17.40
CA GLY A 75 -12.89 -15.90 16.63
C GLY A 75 -13.20 -14.42 16.36
N ALA A 76 -14.49 -14.07 16.30
CA ALA A 76 -14.94 -12.72 15.99
C ALA A 76 -14.51 -11.66 17.03
N ILE A 77 -14.30 -12.05 18.29
CA ILE A 77 -13.84 -11.12 19.34
C ILE A 77 -12.39 -10.71 19.08
N GLY A 78 -11.56 -11.64 18.61
CA GLY A 78 -10.17 -11.35 18.21
C GLY A 78 -10.09 -10.33 17.08
N TYR A 79 -11.04 -10.37 16.14
CA TYR A 79 -11.11 -9.41 15.03
C TYR A 79 -11.23 -7.95 15.52
N LEU A 80 -12.23 -7.67 16.38
CA LEU A 80 -12.46 -6.31 16.90
C LEU A 80 -11.30 -5.84 17.78
N LYS A 81 -10.76 -6.72 18.62
CA LYS A 81 -9.59 -6.40 19.46
C LYS A 81 -8.36 -6.08 18.60
N LYS A 82 -8.11 -6.87 17.56
CA LYS A 82 -6.97 -6.65 16.68
C LYS A 82 -7.14 -5.37 15.88
N LEU A 83 -8.36 -5.04 15.43
CA LEU A 83 -8.63 -3.79 14.73
C LEU A 83 -8.31 -2.56 15.59
N GLN A 84 -8.69 -2.57 16.87
CA GLN A 84 -8.30 -1.49 17.79
C GLN A 84 -6.79 -1.48 18.02
N SER A 85 -6.20 -2.66 18.26
CA SER A 85 -4.76 -2.80 18.51
C SER A 85 -3.89 -2.28 17.37
N ILE A 86 -4.27 -2.48 16.10
CA ILE A 86 -3.49 -1.96 14.97
C ILE A 86 -3.59 -0.44 14.85
N CYS A 87 -4.72 0.17 15.25
CA CYS A 87 -4.87 1.62 15.28
C CYS A 87 -3.96 2.23 16.36
N ASP A 88 -3.96 1.65 17.56
CA ASP A 88 -3.12 2.11 18.67
C ASP A 88 -1.62 1.93 18.32
N GLU A 89 -1.25 0.76 17.78
CA GLU A 89 0.11 0.45 17.32
C GLU A 89 0.56 1.43 16.22
N ALA A 90 -0.30 1.72 15.24
CA ALA A 90 -0.01 2.69 14.19
C ALA A 90 0.21 4.10 14.74
N ASN A 91 -0.59 4.53 15.71
CA ASN A 91 -0.44 5.84 16.33
C ASN A 91 0.89 5.95 17.09
N GLU A 92 1.28 4.92 17.86
CA GLU A 92 2.59 4.88 18.52
C GLU A 92 3.73 4.84 17.52
N ALA A 93 3.64 3.99 16.49
CA ALA A 93 4.64 3.87 15.44
C ALA A 93 4.85 5.18 14.68
N SER A 94 3.78 5.96 14.47
CA SER A 94 3.81 7.24 13.75
C SER A 94 4.64 8.33 14.41
N GLN A 95 4.97 8.17 15.70
CA GLN A 95 5.81 9.13 16.42
C GLN A 95 7.30 8.98 16.10
N LYS A 96 7.71 7.78 15.67
CA LYS A 96 9.13 7.45 15.44
C LYS A 96 9.42 7.14 13.98
N ASN A 97 8.47 6.52 13.29
CA ASN A 97 8.64 6.01 11.93
C ASN A 97 7.93 6.90 10.92
N GLN A 98 8.46 6.97 9.70
CA GLN A 98 7.91 7.75 8.59
C GLN A 98 7.17 6.86 7.59
N ILE A 99 7.33 5.55 7.69
CA ILE A 99 6.65 4.56 6.86
C ILE A 99 6.01 3.53 7.78
N ILE A 100 4.73 3.26 7.59
CA ILE A 100 4.01 2.18 8.26
C ILE A 100 3.57 1.22 7.16
N ILE A 101 3.98 -0.05 7.30
CA ILE A 101 3.62 -1.12 6.39
C ILE A 101 2.58 -1.98 7.07
N ILE A 102 1.39 -2.09 6.50
CA ILE A 102 0.31 -2.96 6.97
C ILE A 102 0.43 -4.26 6.19
N SER A 103 0.70 -5.37 6.87
CA SER A 103 0.99 -6.66 6.24
C SER A 103 0.04 -7.75 6.71
N ASP A 104 -0.54 -8.49 5.76
CA ASP A 104 -1.29 -9.73 6.02
C ASP A 104 -0.46 -11.01 5.78
N ARG A 105 0.85 -10.89 5.53
CA ARG A 105 1.75 -12.00 5.13
C ARG A 105 1.81 -13.16 6.13
N LYS A 106 1.51 -12.89 7.41
CA LYS A 106 1.45 -13.93 8.47
C LYS A 106 0.16 -14.76 8.45
N GLY A 107 -0.72 -14.56 7.46
CA GLY A 107 -1.95 -15.32 7.30
C GLY A 107 -1.67 -16.81 7.12
N GLY A 108 -2.47 -17.66 7.76
CA GLY A 108 -2.29 -19.11 7.69
C GLY A 108 -3.36 -19.86 8.48
N LYS A 109 -3.12 -21.15 8.71
CA LYS A 109 -4.08 -22.04 9.39
C LYS A 109 -4.52 -21.53 10.77
N ASP A 110 -3.58 -20.97 11.53
CA ASP A 110 -3.82 -20.53 12.91
C ASP A 110 -3.94 -18.99 13.04
N ARG A 111 -3.76 -18.25 11.94
CA ARG A 111 -3.79 -16.78 11.90
C ARG A 111 -4.68 -16.29 10.77
N VAL A 112 -5.74 -15.58 11.13
CA VAL A 112 -6.70 -15.04 10.17
C VAL A 112 -6.28 -13.61 9.82
N PRO A 113 -6.11 -13.27 8.53
CA PRO A 113 -5.87 -11.89 8.11
C PRO A 113 -7.14 -11.05 8.29
N ILE A 114 -6.98 -9.83 8.79
CA ILE A 114 -8.01 -8.78 8.67
C ILE A 114 -7.99 -8.33 7.21
N SER A 115 -9.16 -8.03 6.65
CA SER A 115 -9.23 -7.45 5.32
C SER A 115 -8.35 -6.21 5.24
N SER A 116 -7.46 -6.17 4.25
CA SER A 116 -6.45 -5.12 4.15
C SER A 116 -7.09 -3.74 4.00
N LEU A 117 -8.27 -3.67 3.37
CA LEU A 117 -9.06 -2.45 3.27
C LEU A 117 -9.56 -1.96 4.64
N VAL A 118 -10.09 -2.86 5.46
CA VAL A 118 -10.62 -2.50 6.78
C VAL A 118 -9.48 -2.09 7.71
N ALA A 119 -8.36 -2.82 7.68
CA ALA A 119 -7.17 -2.48 8.45
C ALA A 119 -6.62 -1.11 8.06
N LEU A 120 -6.44 -0.86 6.76
CA LEU A 120 -5.99 0.42 6.22
C LEU A 120 -6.94 1.55 6.58
N GLY A 121 -8.24 1.41 6.29
CA GLY A 121 -9.22 2.46 6.52
C GLY A 121 -9.31 2.84 8.00
N SER A 122 -9.26 1.85 8.89
CA SER A 122 -9.28 2.08 10.34
C SER A 122 -8.03 2.84 10.80
N ILE A 123 -6.84 2.42 10.37
CA ILE A 123 -5.58 3.12 10.67
C ILE A 123 -5.59 4.53 10.08
N HIS A 124 -6.02 4.68 8.83
CA HIS A 124 -6.04 5.96 8.12
C HIS A 124 -6.90 6.99 8.86
N HIS A 125 -8.15 6.64 9.18
CA HIS A 125 -9.06 7.53 9.89
C HIS A 125 -8.60 7.80 11.33
N HIS A 126 -8.10 6.79 12.03
CA HIS A 126 -7.57 6.97 13.38
C HIS A 126 -6.39 7.94 13.40
N LEU A 127 -5.44 7.81 12.45
CA LEU A 127 -4.31 8.73 12.32
C LEU A 127 -4.71 10.15 11.92
N ILE A 128 -5.84 10.33 11.22
CA ILE A 128 -6.41 11.66 10.95
C ILE A 128 -6.91 12.27 12.26
N GLU A 129 -7.69 11.52 13.04
CA GLU A 129 -8.24 11.97 14.33
C GLU A 129 -7.13 12.32 15.33
N THR A 130 -6.03 11.58 15.34
CA THR A 130 -4.86 11.85 16.19
C THR A 130 -3.87 12.86 15.59
N ARG A 131 -4.14 13.40 14.40
CA ARG A 131 -3.28 14.36 13.68
C ARG A 131 -1.87 13.84 13.35
N SER A 132 -1.76 12.52 13.16
CA SER A 132 -0.51 11.84 12.83
C SER A 132 -0.43 11.40 11.36
N ARG A 133 -1.53 11.41 10.59
CA ARG A 133 -1.55 10.91 9.19
C ARG A 133 -0.55 11.60 8.26
N MET A 134 -0.33 12.91 8.43
CA MET A 134 0.63 13.67 7.61
C MET A 134 2.09 13.33 7.89
N LYS A 135 2.40 12.62 9.00
CA LYS A 135 3.77 12.30 9.41
C LYS A 135 4.28 10.97 8.82
N VAL A 136 3.38 10.17 8.27
CA VAL A 136 3.67 8.79 7.86
C VAL A 136 3.16 8.49 6.46
N ALA A 137 3.90 7.67 5.73
CA ALA A 137 3.37 6.94 4.58
C ALA A 137 2.68 5.66 5.05
N LEU A 138 1.53 5.33 4.48
CA LEU A 138 0.84 4.05 4.67
C LEU A 138 1.07 3.17 3.45
N VAL A 139 1.81 2.08 3.62
CA VAL A 139 2.07 1.08 2.58
C VAL A 139 1.30 -0.19 2.94
N VAL A 140 0.63 -0.80 1.96
CA VAL A 140 -0.15 -2.01 2.17
C VAL A 140 0.53 -3.18 1.46
N GLU A 141 0.94 -4.17 2.24
CA GLU A 141 1.33 -5.49 1.74
C GLU A 141 0.13 -6.43 1.92
N THR A 142 -0.43 -6.92 0.81
CA THR A 142 -1.69 -7.67 0.84
C THR A 142 -1.73 -8.85 -0.12
N ALA A 143 -2.37 -9.93 0.32
CA ALA A 143 -2.77 -11.07 -0.48
C ALA A 143 -4.12 -10.89 -1.21
N GLU A 144 -4.94 -9.93 -0.78
CA GLU A 144 -6.31 -9.75 -1.28
C GLU A 144 -6.38 -8.91 -2.57
N ALA A 145 -5.44 -7.99 -2.76
CA ALA A 145 -5.45 -7.10 -3.92
C ALA A 145 -4.96 -7.80 -5.19
N ARG A 146 -5.84 -7.86 -6.20
CA ARG A 146 -5.55 -8.49 -7.51
C ARG A 146 -6.27 -7.83 -8.68
N GLU A 147 -7.37 -7.14 -8.41
CA GLU A 147 -8.19 -6.44 -9.39
C GLU A 147 -7.99 -4.93 -9.27
N VAL A 148 -8.20 -4.23 -10.39
CA VAL A 148 -8.10 -2.76 -10.47
C VAL A 148 -8.95 -2.10 -9.38
N HIS A 149 -10.16 -2.60 -9.14
CA HIS A 149 -11.06 -2.07 -8.12
C HIS A 149 -10.45 -2.15 -6.71
N HIS A 150 -9.78 -3.25 -6.36
CA HIS A 150 -9.15 -3.38 -5.04
C HIS A 150 -8.07 -2.32 -4.84
N ILE A 151 -7.26 -2.06 -5.88
CA ILE A 151 -6.23 -1.01 -5.85
C ILE A 151 -6.88 0.38 -5.71
N CYS A 152 -7.90 0.69 -6.51
CA CYS A 152 -8.60 1.98 -6.42
C CYS A 152 -9.22 2.22 -5.04
N VAL A 153 -9.82 1.19 -4.44
CA VAL A 153 -10.45 1.32 -3.12
C VAL A 153 -9.39 1.49 -2.02
N LEU A 154 -8.28 0.74 -2.07
CA LEU A 154 -7.16 0.94 -1.13
C LEU A 154 -6.58 2.36 -1.23
N LEU A 155 -6.37 2.87 -2.45
CA LEU A 155 -5.91 4.25 -2.65
C LEU A 155 -6.92 5.28 -2.13
N GLY A 156 -8.21 5.08 -2.41
CA GLY A 156 -9.28 5.95 -1.92
C GLY A 156 -9.41 5.99 -0.40
N TYR A 157 -9.03 4.91 0.29
CA TYR A 157 -9.02 4.81 1.75
C TYR A 157 -7.65 5.12 2.39
N GLY A 158 -6.72 5.70 1.61
CA GLY A 158 -5.54 6.36 2.16
C GLY A 158 -4.24 5.58 2.08
N ALA A 159 -4.14 4.53 1.26
CA ALA A 159 -2.86 3.90 0.93
C ALA A 159 -2.01 4.83 0.07
N ASP A 160 -0.73 4.96 0.40
CA ASP A 160 0.26 5.70 -0.39
C ASP A 160 0.98 4.79 -1.40
N ALA A 161 1.13 3.50 -1.05
CA ALA A 161 1.66 2.47 -1.94
C ALA A 161 1.07 1.10 -1.61
N ILE A 162 0.96 0.21 -2.61
CA ILE A 162 0.34 -1.11 -2.48
C ILE A 162 1.24 -2.16 -3.12
N CYS A 163 1.61 -3.17 -2.34
CA CYS A 163 2.31 -4.38 -2.78
C CYS A 163 1.34 -5.57 -2.78
N PRO A 164 0.77 -5.94 -3.94
CA PRO A 164 -0.09 -7.11 -4.09
C PRO A 164 0.77 -8.38 -4.19
N TYR A 165 1.46 -8.74 -3.10
CA TYR A 165 2.52 -9.73 -3.14
C TYR A 165 2.04 -11.09 -3.63
N LEU A 166 0.84 -11.55 -3.22
CA LEU A 166 0.34 -12.88 -3.59
C LEU A 166 0.01 -12.96 -5.08
N ALA A 167 -0.47 -11.86 -5.68
CA ALA A 167 -0.72 -11.82 -7.12
C ALA A 167 0.59 -11.94 -7.92
N LEU A 168 1.66 -11.30 -7.45
CA LEU A 168 2.99 -11.36 -8.06
C LEU A 168 3.63 -12.74 -7.86
N GLU A 169 3.62 -13.28 -6.64
CA GLU A 169 4.13 -14.62 -6.33
C GLU A 169 3.38 -15.71 -7.10
N LEU A 170 2.06 -15.59 -7.25
CA LEU A 170 1.26 -16.51 -8.06
C LEU A 170 1.67 -16.47 -9.53
N ALA A 171 1.89 -15.28 -10.10
CA ALA A 171 2.35 -15.15 -11.47
C ALA A 171 3.75 -15.77 -11.67
N SER A 172 4.68 -15.55 -10.75
CA SER A 172 5.99 -16.23 -10.77
C SER A 172 5.83 -17.75 -10.67
N SER A 173 4.95 -18.25 -9.80
CA SER A 173 4.67 -19.68 -9.71
C SER A 173 4.06 -20.27 -10.98
N LEU A 174 3.18 -19.54 -11.67
CA LEU A 174 2.57 -19.99 -12.93
C LEU A 174 3.59 -20.02 -14.07
N ARG A 175 4.55 -19.09 -14.08
CA ARG A 175 5.72 -19.15 -14.97
C ARG A 175 6.55 -20.40 -14.69
N ASP A 176 6.87 -20.69 -13.44
CA ASP A 176 7.73 -21.82 -13.08
C ASP A 176 7.06 -23.17 -13.40
N GLN A 177 5.72 -23.21 -13.41
CA GLN A 177 4.91 -24.35 -13.86
C GLN A 177 4.76 -24.45 -15.39
N GLY A 178 5.28 -23.49 -16.16
CA GLY A 178 5.20 -23.44 -17.62
C GLY A 178 3.83 -23.02 -18.18
N VAL A 179 2.94 -22.49 -17.33
CA VAL A 179 1.64 -21.94 -17.77
C VAL A 179 1.82 -20.56 -18.42
N LEU A 180 2.73 -19.75 -17.87
CA LEU A 180 3.18 -18.51 -18.49
C LEU A 180 4.51 -18.73 -19.22
N ASP A 181 4.86 -17.77 -20.09
CA ASP A 181 6.14 -17.79 -20.80
C ASP A 181 7.30 -17.80 -19.80
N THR A 182 8.07 -18.89 -19.81
CA THR A 182 9.20 -19.14 -18.91
C THR A 182 10.36 -18.17 -19.11
N SER A 183 10.37 -17.40 -20.20
CA SER A 183 11.38 -16.36 -20.45
C SER A 183 11.13 -15.07 -19.65
N LEU A 184 9.96 -14.91 -19.05
CA LEU A 184 9.60 -13.71 -18.28
C LEU A 184 10.36 -13.66 -16.94
N SER A 185 11.09 -12.57 -16.69
CA SER A 185 11.65 -12.30 -15.36
C SER A 185 10.57 -11.82 -14.38
N ASP A 186 10.85 -11.90 -13.07
CA ASP A 186 9.94 -11.35 -12.04
C ASP A 186 9.72 -9.84 -12.24
N GLU A 187 10.76 -9.12 -12.69
CA GLU A 187 10.67 -7.71 -13.05
C GLU A 187 9.70 -7.50 -14.24
N ALA A 188 9.79 -8.33 -15.29
CA ALA A 188 8.86 -8.23 -16.42
C ALA A 188 7.42 -8.52 -16.01
N ILE A 189 7.20 -9.50 -15.12
CA ILE A 189 5.88 -9.81 -14.54
C ILE A 189 5.34 -8.59 -13.78
N TYR A 190 6.15 -8.02 -12.89
CA TYR A 190 5.79 -6.81 -12.15
C TYR A 190 5.46 -5.65 -13.08
N GLN A 191 6.32 -5.31 -14.03
CA GLN A 191 6.11 -4.19 -14.96
C GLN A 191 4.83 -4.36 -15.78
N ASN A 192 4.53 -5.57 -16.25
CA ASN A 192 3.29 -5.86 -16.98
C ASN A 192 2.05 -5.72 -16.08
N TYR A 193 2.10 -6.26 -14.86
CA TYR A 193 1.01 -6.14 -13.89
C TYR A 193 0.76 -4.68 -13.50
N ALA A 194 1.83 -3.95 -13.17
CA ALA A 194 1.84 -2.53 -12.90
C ALA A 194 1.21 -1.71 -14.03
N GLN A 195 1.64 -1.95 -15.27
CA GLN A 195 1.12 -1.24 -16.45
C GLN A 195 -0.38 -1.49 -16.66
N ALA A 196 -0.84 -2.72 -16.41
CA ALA A 196 -2.25 -3.09 -16.47
C ALA A 196 -3.06 -2.37 -15.37
N MET A 197 -2.54 -2.34 -14.14
CA MET A 197 -3.17 -1.62 -13.02
C MET A 197 -3.21 -0.11 -13.27
N GLN A 198 -2.12 0.50 -13.74
CA GLN A 198 -2.08 1.91 -14.12
C GLN A 198 -3.16 2.24 -15.15
N THR A 199 -3.26 1.44 -16.21
CA THR A 199 -4.26 1.64 -17.26
C THR A 199 -5.69 1.46 -16.72
N GLY A 200 -5.87 0.52 -15.79
CA GLY A 200 -7.13 0.30 -15.10
C GLY A 200 -7.54 1.46 -14.21
N ILE A 201 -6.63 1.99 -13.40
CA ILE A 201 -6.89 3.10 -12.46
C ILE A 201 -7.21 4.38 -13.21
N SER A 202 -6.60 4.61 -14.37
CA SER A 202 -6.90 5.79 -15.18
C SER A 202 -8.31 5.78 -15.78
N LYS A 203 -8.94 4.61 -15.95
CA LYS A 203 -10.30 4.51 -16.51
C LYS A 203 -11.39 4.94 -15.53
#